data_AF-A0A948S1S2-F1
#
_entry.id   AF-A0A948S1S2-F1
#
_cell.length_a   1.000
_cell.length_b   1.000
_cell.length_c   1.000
_cell.angle_alpha   90.00
_cell.angle_beta   90.00
_cell.angle_gamma   90.00
#
_symmetry.space_group_name_H-M   'P 1'
#
loop_
_entity.id
_entity.type
_entity.pdbx_description
1 polymer ?
#
loop_
_entity_poly.entity_id
_entity_poly.type
_entity_poly.pdbx_seq_one_letter_code
_entity_poly.pdbx_strand_id
1 'polypeptide(L)'
;MKQQVSALMDADMHNEDANQVMNVMESSSHLRRTWAEYHLIGDVMRGEPTLSVDFTAKLMHQLSEEPVVLAPRAQQTASQTRLQSLSHPVWALAASVVAVGFVAWFVVQELQPSQQPMMNAAQDDYLLAHQSAAPSNTAYLLETVAFEK
;
A
#
# COMPACT_ATOMS: atom_id res chain seq x y z
N MET A 1 -31.74 15.84 15.47
CA MET A 1 -31.74 15.20 14.14
C MET A 1 -31.51 16.18 12.98
N LYS A 2 -31.80 17.49 13.09
CA LYS A 2 -31.47 18.45 12.00
C LYS A 2 -29.99 18.46 11.59
N GLN A 3 -29.08 18.42 12.57
CA GLN A 3 -27.64 18.30 12.31
C GLN A 3 -27.28 17.02 11.54
N GLN A 4 -27.92 15.89 11.87
CA GLN A 4 -27.69 14.63 11.16
C GLN A 4 -28.22 14.69 9.72
N VAL A 5 -29.35 15.35 9.49
CA VAL A 5 -29.87 15.61 8.13
C VAL A 5 -28.89 16.49 7.33
N SER A 6 -28.29 17.51 7.95
CA SER A 6 -27.23 18.32 7.31
C SER A 6 -26.00 17.50 6.98
N ALA A 7 -25.48 16.73 7.95
CA ALA A 7 -24.33 15.85 7.73
C ALA A 7 -24.61 14.80 6.63
N LEU A 8 -25.85 14.31 6.52
CA LEU A 8 -26.26 13.38 5.47
C LEU A 8 -26.25 14.06 4.10
N MET A 9 -26.72 15.32 4.03
CA MET A 9 -26.72 16.13 2.82
C MET A 9 -25.28 16.45 2.35
N ASP A 10 -24.37 16.72 3.29
CA ASP A 10 -22.98 17.07 3.01
C ASP A 10 -22.05 15.84 2.84
N ALA A 11 -22.60 14.63 2.90
CA ALA A 11 -21.85 13.36 2.90
C ALA A 11 -20.78 13.24 4.02
N ASP A 12 -20.99 13.94 5.13
CA ASP A 12 -20.08 14.02 6.29
C ASP A 12 -20.50 13.02 7.40
N MET A 13 -20.80 11.78 7.02
CA MET A 13 -21.18 10.73 7.96
C MET A 13 -20.81 9.32 7.49
N HIS A 14 -20.67 8.39 8.43
CA HIS A 14 -20.44 6.98 8.14
C HIS A 14 -21.71 6.33 7.56
N ASN A 15 -21.52 5.28 6.75
CA ASN A 15 -22.62 4.61 6.04
C ASN A 15 -23.67 4.01 7.00
N GLU A 16 -23.24 3.49 8.14
CA GLU A 16 -24.13 2.93 9.16
C GLU A 16 -25.07 4.01 9.73
N ASP A 17 -24.52 5.19 10.04
CA ASP A 17 -25.27 6.33 10.56
C ASP A 17 -26.21 6.90 9.49
N ALA A 18 -25.77 6.94 8.23
CA ALA A 18 -26.58 7.39 7.10
C ALA A 18 -27.84 6.52 6.93
N ASN A 19 -27.69 5.20 6.98
CA ASN A 19 -28.82 4.28 6.90
C ASN A 19 -29.82 4.47 8.04
N GLN A 20 -29.33 4.71 9.26
CA GLN A 20 -30.21 5.00 10.39
C GLN A 20 -31.01 6.29 10.17
N VAL A 21 -30.36 7.36 9.73
CA VAL A 21 -31.02 8.64 9.46
C VAL A 21 -32.06 8.51 8.33
N MET A 22 -31.73 7.78 7.26
CA MET A 22 -32.66 7.50 6.16
C MET A 22 -33.92 6.74 6.64
N ASN A 23 -33.74 5.69 7.45
CA ASN A 23 -34.87 4.93 8.02
C ASN A 23 -35.78 5.79 8.91
N VAL A 24 -35.20 6.68 9.72
CA VAL A 24 -35.99 7.61 10.54
C VAL A 24 -36.72 8.64 9.67
N MET A 25 -36.10 9.09 8.58
CA MET A 25 -36.69 10.03 7.63
C MET A 25 -37.90 9.43 6.88
N GLU A 26 -37.90 8.12 6.61
CA GLU A 26 -39.02 7.41 5.98
C GLU A 26 -40.31 7.51 6.82
N SER A 27 -40.20 7.46 8.15
CA SER A 27 -41.36 7.57 9.06
C SER A 27 -41.70 9.00 9.48
N SER A 28 -40.78 9.96 9.32
CA SER A 28 -40.94 11.33 9.83
C SER A 28 -41.18 12.36 8.71
N SER A 29 -42.43 12.86 8.61
CA SER A 29 -42.79 13.94 7.68
C SER A 29 -42.04 15.24 7.94
N HIS A 30 -41.74 15.54 9.21
CA HIS A 30 -40.99 16.74 9.60
C HIS A 30 -39.53 16.71 9.10
N LEU A 31 -38.88 15.54 9.16
CA LEU A 31 -37.51 15.40 8.67
C LEU A 31 -37.43 15.45 7.15
N ARG A 32 -38.39 14.82 6.44
CA ARG A 32 -38.50 14.97 4.97
C ARG A 32 -38.68 16.42 4.54
N ARG A 33 -39.49 17.18 5.29
CA ARG A 33 -39.66 18.62 5.03
C ARG A 33 -38.36 19.39 5.26
N THR A 34 -37.64 19.11 6.35
CA THR A 34 -36.34 19.73 6.63
C THR A 34 -35.34 19.44 5.50
N TRP A 35 -35.27 18.19 5.04
CA TRP A 35 -34.42 17.78 3.91
C TRP A 35 -34.75 18.57 2.63
N ALA A 36 -36.05 18.64 2.27
CA ALA A 36 -36.49 19.41 1.11
C ALA A 36 -36.17 20.91 1.22
N GLU A 37 -36.37 21.51 2.41
CA GLU A 37 -36.05 22.91 2.67
C GLU A 37 -34.54 23.19 2.53
N TYR A 38 -33.67 22.30 3.01
CA TYR A 38 -32.22 22.47 2.89
C TYR A 38 -31.73 22.37 1.45
N HIS A 39 -32.24 21.42 0.67
CA HIS A 39 -31.94 21.35 -0.77
C HIS A 39 -32.42 22.60 -1.50
N LEU A 40 -33.65 23.07 -1.23
CA LEU A 40 -34.19 24.27 -1.85
C LEU A 40 -33.35 25.52 -1.53
N ILE A 41 -32.91 25.70 -0.28
CA ILE A 41 -32.01 26.79 0.10
C ILE A 41 -30.71 26.69 -0.70
N GLY A 42 -30.11 25.50 -0.78
CA GLY A 42 -28.89 25.27 -1.53
C GLY A 42 -29.03 25.58 -3.02
N ASP A 43 -30.15 25.17 -3.63
CA ASP A 43 -30.45 25.40 -5.04
C ASP A 43 -30.61 26.89 -5.33
N VAL A 44 -31.34 27.62 -4.48
CA VAL A 44 -31.47 29.07 -4.57
C VAL A 44 -30.11 29.77 -4.43
N MET A 45 -29.26 29.32 -3.50
CA MET A 45 -27.93 29.88 -3.30
C MET A 45 -26.99 29.66 -4.50
N ARG A 46 -27.15 28.55 -5.22
CA ARG A 46 -26.37 28.24 -6.44
C ARG A 46 -26.97 28.86 -7.71
N GLY A 47 -28.17 29.43 -7.63
CA GLY A 47 -28.89 29.94 -8.81
C GLY A 47 -29.46 28.83 -9.69
N GLU A 48 -29.70 27.65 -9.13
CA GLU A 48 -30.35 26.54 -9.84
C GLU A 48 -31.82 26.87 -10.11
N PRO A 49 -32.38 26.43 -11.26
CA PRO A 49 -33.77 26.68 -11.60
C PRO A 49 -34.69 25.95 -10.61
N THR A 50 -35.75 26.64 -10.20
CA THR A 50 -36.76 26.03 -9.33
C THR A 50 -37.60 25.03 -10.12
N LEU A 51 -37.77 23.83 -9.55
CA LEU A 51 -38.67 22.81 -10.08
C LEU A 51 -40.13 23.17 -9.78
N SER A 52 -41.06 22.59 -10.53
CA SER A 52 -42.49 22.74 -10.23
C SER A 52 -42.84 22.18 -8.85
N VAL A 53 -43.79 22.79 -8.14
CA VAL A 53 -44.23 22.36 -6.80
C VAL A 53 -44.60 20.88 -6.74
N ASP A 54 -45.21 20.35 -7.82
CA ASP A 54 -45.65 18.95 -7.90
C ASP A 54 -44.61 18.01 -8.54
N PHE A 55 -43.37 18.46 -8.74
CA PHE A 55 -42.34 17.68 -9.44
C PHE A 55 -42.12 16.33 -8.76
N THR A 56 -41.89 16.32 -7.45
CA THR A 56 -41.66 15.09 -6.68
C THR A 56 -42.86 14.15 -6.75
N ALA A 57 -44.08 14.67 -6.71
CA ALA A 57 -45.29 13.84 -6.82
C ALA A 57 -45.41 13.18 -8.21
N LYS A 58 -45.14 13.94 -9.28
CA LYS A 58 -45.12 13.42 -10.66
C LYS A 58 -44.02 12.39 -10.86
N LEU A 59 -42.82 12.66 -10.33
CA LEU A 59 -41.68 11.75 -10.41
C LEU A 59 -41.99 10.42 -9.70
N MET A 60 -42.51 10.48 -8.47
CA MET A 60 -42.83 9.27 -7.71
C MET A 60 -43.98 8.47 -8.35
N HIS A 61 -44.96 9.15 -8.95
CA HIS A 61 -46.01 8.49 -9.73
C HIS A 61 -45.44 7.80 -10.97
N GLN A 62 -44.53 8.43 -11.71
CA GLN A 62 -43.91 7.78 -12.87
C GLN A 62 -43.06 6.59 -12.44
N LEU A 63 -42.29 6.72 -11.35
CA LEU A 63 -41.46 5.66 -10.81
C LEU A 63 -42.28 4.45 -10.32
N SER A 64 -43.48 4.65 -9.79
CA SER A 64 -44.36 3.54 -9.38
C SER A 64 -44.94 2.75 -10.56
N GLU A 65 -45.06 3.37 -11.73
CA GLU A 65 -45.50 2.73 -12.96
C GLU A 65 -44.36 2.02 -13.70
N GLU A 66 -43.10 2.30 -13.34
CA GLU A 66 -41.95 1.64 -13.93
C GLU A 66 -41.84 0.19 -13.42
N PRO A 67 -41.61 -0.80 -14.30
CA PRO A 67 -41.34 -2.16 -13.86
C PRO A 67 -40.04 -2.17 -13.06
N VAL A 68 -40.06 -2.76 -11.86
CA VAL A 68 -38.86 -2.95 -11.03
C VAL A 68 -37.90 -3.87 -11.78
N VAL A 69 -37.00 -3.27 -12.56
CA VAL A 69 -35.87 -3.98 -13.16
C VAL A 69 -34.96 -4.34 -12.00
N LEU A 70 -35.14 -5.54 -11.46
CA LEU A 70 -34.15 -6.16 -10.60
C LEU A 70 -32.88 -6.25 -11.45
N ALA A 71 -31.97 -5.28 -11.27
CA ALA A 71 -30.61 -5.40 -11.78
C ALA A 71 -30.12 -6.82 -11.47
N PRO A 72 -29.47 -7.53 -12.41
CA PRO A 72 -29.00 -8.88 -12.16
C PRO A 72 -28.30 -8.87 -10.82
N ARG A 73 -28.84 -9.62 -9.85
CA ARG A 73 -28.25 -9.73 -8.52
C ARG A 73 -26.78 -9.98 -8.78
N ALA A 74 -25.92 -9.04 -8.37
CA ALA A 74 -24.49 -9.27 -8.42
C ALA A 74 -24.30 -10.59 -7.68
N GLN A 75 -24.00 -11.65 -8.42
CA GLN A 75 -23.64 -12.90 -7.80
C GLN A 75 -22.41 -12.50 -7.02
N GLN A 76 -22.54 -12.41 -5.70
CA GLN A 76 -21.42 -12.32 -4.81
C GLN A 76 -20.63 -13.58 -5.14
N THR A 77 -19.65 -13.44 -6.03
CA THR A 77 -18.70 -14.50 -6.30
C THR A 77 -18.09 -14.72 -4.94
N ALA A 78 -18.46 -15.82 -4.30
CA ALA A 78 -17.84 -16.28 -3.08
C ALA A 78 -16.41 -16.71 -3.45
N SER A 79 -15.57 -15.75 -3.84
CA SER A 79 -14.13 -15.83 -3.72
C SER A 79 -13.76 -15.52 -2.27
N GLN A 80 -14.47 -16.13 -1.33
CA GLN A 80 -13.82 -16.60 -0.13
C GLN A 80 -13.16 -17.90 -0.55
N THR A 81 -12.02 -17.74 -1.23
CA THR A 81 -10.94 -18.71 -1.17
C THR A 81 -10.79 -19.00 0.32
N ARG A 82 -11.40 -20.12 0.71
CA ARG A 82 -11.18 -20.78 1.96
C ARG A 82 -9.66 -20.94 2.00
N LEU A 83 -8.98 -20.05 2.71
CA LEU A 83 -7.63 -20.28 3.17
C LEU A 83 -7.77 -21.46 4.14
N GLN A 84 -7.92 -22.65 3.56
CA GLN A 84 -7.61 -23.90 4.21
C GLN A 84 -6.14 -23.75 4.53
N SER A 85 -5.90 -23.30 5.75
CA SER A 85 -4.62 -23.41 6.41
C SER A 85 -4.07 -24.80 6.09
N LEU A 86 -3.11 -24.85 5.16
CA LEU A 86 -2.28 -26.02 4.94
C LEU A 86 -1.32 -26.13 6.13
N SER A 87 -1.87 -26.47 7.30
CA SER A 87 -1.12 -26.96 8.44
C SER A 87 -0.77 -28.43 8.17
N HIS A 88 0.12 -28.65 7.20
CA HIS A 88 0.74 -29.95 6.98
C HIS A 88 1.99 -30.06 7.88
N PRO A 89 2.00 -30.95 8.90
CA PRO A 89 3.11 -31.09 9.85
C PRO A 89 4.39 -31.69 9.25
N VAL A 90 4.41 -31.95 7.94
CA VAL A 90 5.52 -32.64 7.25
C VAL A 90 6.75 -31.73 7.08
N TRP A 91 6.57 -30.41 7.05
CA TRP A 91 7.69 -29.46 6.88
C TRP A 91 8.50 -29.23 8.17
N ALA A 92 7.97 -29.61 9.34
CA ALA A 92 8.66 -29.43 10.62
C ALA A 92 9.85 -30.41 10.83
N LEU A 93 9.92 -31.50 10.06
CA LEU A 93 11.02 -32.47 10.15
C LEU A 93 12.24 -32.11 9.29
N ALA A 94 12.10 -31.22 8.30
CA ALA A 94 13.21 -30.88 7.40
C ALA A 94 14.28 -29.97 8.04
N ALA A 95 13.92 -29.21 9.07
CA ALA A 95 14.83 -28.26 9.72
C ALA A 95 15.93 -28.93 10.57
N SER A 96 15.70 -30.14 11.10
CA SER A 96 16.67 -30.80 12.00
C SER A 96 17.86 -31.43 11.28
N VAL A 97 17.69 -31.88 10.03
CA VAL A 97 18.75 -32.58 9.27
C VAL A 97 19.82 -31.61 8.75
N VAL A 98 19.45 -30.36 8.44
CA VAL A 98 20.39 -29.35 7.92
C VAL A 98 21.44 -28.96 8.98
N ALA A 99 21.04 -28.81 10.24
CA ALA A 99 21.94 -28.38 11.31
C ALA A 99 23.06 -29.40 11.61
N VAL A 100 22.74 -30.69 11.64
CA VAL A 100 23.73 -31.76 11.88
C VAL A 100 24.72 -31.89 10.72
N GLY A 101 24.26 -31.68 9.48
CA GLY A 101 25.13 -31.70 8.29
C GLY A 101 26.20 -30.61 8.31
N PHE A 102 25.87 -29.39 8.72
CA PHE A 102 26.83 -28.27 8.79
C PHE A 102 27.94 -28.50 9.84
N VAL A 103 27.60 -29.06 10.99
CA VAL A 103 28.59 -29.35 12.05
C VAL A 103 29.57 -30.43 11.60
N ALA A 104 29.07 -31.50 10.97
CA ALA A 104 29.92 -32.56 10.44
C ALA A 104 30.88 -32.05 9.35
N TRP A 105 30.43 -31.14 8.48
CA TRP A 105 31.26 -30.55 7.42
C TRP A 105 32.40 -29.69 7.97
N PHE A 106 32.15 -28.89 9.00
CA PHE A 106 33.17 -28.03 9.61
C PHE A 106 34.30 -28.84 10.27
N VAL A 107 33.95 -29.93 10.96
CA VAL A 107 34.95 -30.82 11.59
C VAL A 107 35.85 -31.49 10.53
N VAL A 108 35.31 -31.83 9.36
CA VAL A 108 36.09 -32.44 8.27
C VAL A 108 37.06 -31.43 7.64
N GLN A 109 36.71 -30.14 7.55
CA GLN A 109 37.64 -29.12 7.05
C GLN A 109 38.80 -28.86 8.01
N GLU A 110 38.58 -28.94 9.32
CA GLU A 110 39.62 -28.65 10.32
C GLU A 110 40.73 -29.74 10.37
N LEU A 111 40.45 -30.94 9.85
CA LEU A 111 41.40 -32.06 9.78
C LEU A 111 42.28 -32.06 8.51
N GLN A 112 42.14 -31.06 7.62
CA GLN A 112 42.97 -30.98 6.41
C GLN A 112 44.28 -30.23 6.70
N PRO A 113 45.45 -30.91 6.66
CA PRO A 113 46.72 -30.22 6.78
C PRO A 113 46.90 -29.28 5.57
N SER A 114 47.18 -28.01 5.86
CA SER A 114 47.45 -26.96 4.87
C SER A 114 48.70 -27.31 4.06
N GLN A 115 48.51 -27.84 2.86
CA GLN A 115 49.56 -27.87 1.84
C GLN A 115 49.73 -26.46 1.30
N GLN A 116 50.76 -25.74 1.75
CA GLN A 116 51.16 -24.48 1.11
C GLN A 116 52.02 -24.79 -0.13
N PRO A 117 51.58 -24.43 -1.35
CA PRO A 117 52.42 -24.52 -2.53
C PRO A 117 53.48 -23.41 -2.51
N MET A 118 54.73 -23.78 -2.77
CA MET A 118 55.94 -22.96 -2.66
C MET A 118 56.11 -21.90 -3.78
N MET A 119 55.01 -21.35 -4.30
CA MET A 119 55.02 -20.47 -5.49
C MET A 119 55.07 -18.96 -5.18
N ASN A 120 54.84 -18.53 -3.93
CA ASN A 120 54.75 -17.11 -3.60
C ASN A 120 56.10 -16.38 -3.49
N ALA A 121 57.18 -17.06 -3.05
CA ALA A 121 58.46 -16.39 -2.80
C ALA A 121 59.15 -15.87 -4.09
N ALA A 122 58.94 -16.54 -5.22
CA ALA A 122 59.55 -16.14 -6.50
C ALA A 122 58.82 -14.97 -7.17
N GLN A 123 57.54 -14.75 -6.84
CA GLN A 123 56.72 -13.70 -7.45
C GLN A 123 57.02 -12.33 -6.86
N ASP A 124 57.31 -12.28 -5.54
CA ASP A 124 57.64 -11.04 -4.83
C ASP A 124 58.97 -10.43 -5.28
N ASP A 125 59.98 -11.27 -5.55
CA ASP A 125 61.32 -10.82 -5.96
C ASP A 125 61.33 -10.20 -7.37
N TYR A 126 60.49 -10.74 -8.27
CA TYR A 126 60.31 -10.20 -9.61
C TYR A 126 59.63 -8.83 -9.59
N LEU A 127 58.64 -8.66 -8.71
CA LEU A 127 57.86 -7.42 -8.57
C LEU A 127 58.73 -6.28 -7.99
N LEU A 128 59.61 -6.61 -7.04
CA LEU A 128 60.56 -5.68 -6.44
C LEU A 128 61.63 -5.20 -7.44
N ALA A 129 62.15 -6.10 -8.28
CA ALA A 129 63.15 -5.76 -9.29
C ALA A 129 62.63 -4.74 -10.31
N HIS A 130 61.40 -4.92 -10.81
CA HIS A 130 60.79 -4.00 -11.78
C HIS A 130 60.52 -2.60 -11.20
N GLN A 131 60.22 -2.50 -9.91
CA GLN A 131 59.93 -1.21 -9.28
C GLN A 131 61.17 -0.32 -9.15
N SER A 132 62.35 -0.90 -9.00
CA SER A 132 63.62 -0.15 -8.87
C SER A 132 64.18 0.42 -10.18
N ALA A 133 63.71 -0.07 -11.34
CA ALA A 133 64.17 0.40 -12.65
C ALA A 133 63.28 1.50 -13.26
N ALA A 134 62.20 1.91 -12.57
CA ALA A 134 61.27 2.93 -13.06
C ALA A 134 61.78 4.36 -12.75
N PRO A 135 61.96 5.25 -13.75
CA PRO A 135 62.37 6.64 -13.51
C PRO A 135 61.22 7.46 -12.90
N SER A 136 61.40 7.96 -11.68
CA SER A 136 60.42 8.83 -10.98
C SER A 136 60.64 10.32 -11.30
N ASN A 137 59.69 10.93 -12.02
CA ASN A 137 59.69 12.35 -12.42
C ASN A 137 59.25 13.30 -11.28
N THR A 138 59.91 13.27 -10.13
CA THR A 138 59.61 14.17 -8.99
C THR A 138 60.45 15.45 -9.00
N ALA A 139 60.50 16.15 -10.14
CA ALA A 139 61.27 17.40 -10.29
C ALA A 139 60.42 18.63 -10.63
N TYR A 140 59.09 18.50 -10.81
CA TYR A 140 58.25 19.59 -11.35
C TYR A 140 57.22 20.21 -10.39
N LEU A 141 57.18 19.83 -9.11
CA LEU A 141 56.18 20.38 -8.18
C LEU A 141 56.82 21.07 -6.97
N LEU A 142 57.71 22.02 -7.24
CA LEU A 142 58.07 23.07 -6.30
C LEU A 142 57.80 24.42 -6.97
N GLU A 143 56.56 24.90 -6.89
CA GLU A 143 56.29 26.33 -7.00
C GLU A 143 55.40 26.75 -5.84
N THR A 144 56.07 27.26 -4.82
CA THR A 144 55.49 27.91 -3.64
C THR A 144 55.27 29.38 -3.96
N VAL A 145 54.05 29.90 -3.81
CA VAL A 145 53.88 31.31 -3.45
C VAL A 145 52.72 31.45 -2.46
N ALA A 146 53.01 32.17 -1.39
CA ALA A 146 52.25 32.34 -0.17
C ALA A 146 51.57 33.74 -0.08
N PHE A 147 50.79 33.91 1.01
CA PHE A 147 50.18 35.10 1.62
C PHE A 147 48.75 35.46 1.16
N GLU A 148 47.70 35.32 2.00
CA GLU A 148 47.27 36.12 3.20
C GLU A 148 46.78 37.53 2.78
N LYS A 149 45.60 38.04 3.15
CA LYS A 149 44.83 38.06 4.40
C LYS A 149 43.34 38.32 4.11
#